data_AF-A0AAD8YGP9-F1
#
_entry.id   AF-A0AAD8YGP9-F1
#
_cell.length_a   1.000
_cell.length_b   1.000
_cell.length_c   1.000
_cell.angle_alpha   90.00
_cell.angle_beta   90.00
_cell.angle_gamma   90.00
#
_symmetry.space_group_name_H-M   'P 1'
#
loop_
_entity.id
_entity.type
_entity.pdbx_description
1 polymer ?
#
loop_
_entity_poly.entity_id
_entity_poly.type
_entity_poly.pdbx_seq_one_letter_code
_entity_poly.pdbx_strand_id
1 'polypeptide(L)'
;MHSITLEELASGSTSDAKWNAMQKYLVRTGELHNNVRMTWGKTVVSWASSLECESNLQRSDVVLKALCYLNDRFALDGLSPPSYAGIMWCMGWTDKPSMMASARYH
;
A
#
# COMPACT_ATOMS: atom_id res chain seq x y z
N MET A 1 13.19 -6.23 14.42
CA MET A 1 12.33 -5.38 13.56
C MET A 1 10.91 -5.50 14.09
N HIS A 2 10.19 -4.38 14.22
CA HIS A 2 8.78 -4.40 14.58
C HIS A 2 7.95 -4.74 13.33
N SER A 3 6.99 -5.65 13.48
CA SER A 3 6.07 -6.03 12.41
C SER A 3 4.92 -5.03 12.36
N ILE A 4 4.49 -4.62 11.18
CA ILE A 4 3.33 -3.76 10.96
C ILE A 4 2.13 -4.65 10.66
N THR A 5 1.06 -4.54 11.45
CA THR A 5 -0.17 -5.34 11.24
C THR A 5 -1.14 -4.64 10.28
N LEU A 6 -2.13 -5.40 9.80
CA LEU A 6 -3.19 -4.83 8.95
C LEU A 6 -4.05 -3.82 9.71
N GLU A 7 -4.27 -4.00 11.01
CA GLU A 7 -5.01 -3.09 11.89
C GLU A 7 -4.25 -1.78 12.10
N GLU A 8 -2.93 -1.84 12.26
CA GLU A 8 -2.08 -0.64 12.35
C GLU A 8 -2.11 0.15 11.05
N LEU A 9 -2.05 -0.53 9.90
CA LEU A 9 -2.27 0.11 8.61
C LEU A 9 -3.66 0.70 8.51
N ALA A 10 -4.72 -0.05 8.82
CA ALA A 10 -6.10 0.41 8.66
C ALA A 10 -6.43 1.64 9.52
N SER A 11 -5.90 1.69 10.75
CA SER A 11 -6.10 2.80 11.69
C SER A 11 -5.15 3.99 11.47
N GLY A 12 -4.12 3.84 10.63
CA GLY A 12 -3.09 4.86 10.45
C GLY A 12 -2.26 5.08 11.72
N SER A 13 -1.76 3.97 12.30
CA SER A 13 -1.03 3.96 13.57
C SER A 13 0.38 3.36 13.44
N THR A 14 1.04 3.61 12.31
CA THR A 14 2.44 3.19 12.06
C THR A 14 3.44 4.18 12.68
N SER A 15 4.74 3.92 12.53
CA SER A 15 5.79 4.87 12.91
C SER A 15 5.92 6.07 11.96
N ASP A 16 5.32 6.03 10.76
CA ASP A 16 5.35 7.13 9.79
C ASP A 16 4.13 8.05 9.96
N ALA A 17 4.34 9.18 10.60
CA ALA A 17 3.29 10.18 10.84
C ALA A 17 2.68 10.75 9.55
N LYS A 18 3.44 10.85 8.45
CA LYS A 18 2.93 11.36 7.17
C LYS A 18 2.00 10.34 6.53
N TRP A 19 2.41 9.07 6.50
CA TRP A 19 1.56 8.00 5.98
C TRP A 19 0.29 7.84 6.80
N ASN A 20 0.41 7.92 8.14
CA ASN A 20 -0.72 7.90 9.04
C ASN A 20 -1.73 9.01 8.76
N ALA A 21 -1.25 10.23 8.43
CA ALA A 21 -2.13 11.34 8.06
C ALA A 21 -2.87 11.08 6.74
N MET A 22 -2.19 10.50 5.73
CA MET A 22 -2.82 10.11 4.46
C MET A 22 -3.89 9.04 4.66
N GLN A 23 -3.59 7.99 5.43
CA GLN A 23 -4.54 6.93 5.73
C GLN A 23 -5.76 7.45 6.51
N LYS A 24 -5.54 8.27 7.55
CA LYS A 24 -6.64 8.86 8.32
C LYS A 24 -7.50 9.80 7.48
N TYR A 25 -6.89 10.52 6.53
CA TYR A 25 -7.62 11.30 5.55
C TYR A 25 -8.50 10.40 4.69
N LEU A 26 -7.94 9.35 4.09
CA LEU A 26 -8.68 8.36 3.29
C LEU A 26 -9.87 7.77 4.07
N VAL A 27 -9.66 7.35 5.32
CA VAL A 27 -10.74 6.81 6.18
C VAL A 27 -11.86 7.82 6.41
N ARG A 28 -11.53 9.11 6.55
CA ARG A 28 -12.50 10.17 6.85
C ARG A 28 -13.25 10.68 5.62
N THR A 29 -12.58 10.77 4.47
CA THR A 29 -13.11 11.43 3.26
C THR A 29 -13.50 10.43 2.19
N GLY A 30 -12.92 9.24 2.22
CA GLY A 30 -13.07 8.24 1.17
C GLY A 30 -12.26 8.53 -0.10
N GLU A 31 -11.39 9.56 -0.08
CA GLU A 31 -10.66 10.01 -1.27
C GLU A 31 -9.18 10.24 -0.96
N LEU A 32 -8.33 10.02 -1.96
CA LEU A 32 -6.94 10.48 -1.98
C LEU A 32 -6.65 11.10 -3.34
N HIS A 33 -6.10 12.31 -3.35
CA HIS A 33 -5.56 12.88 -4.57
C HIS A 33 -4.49 11.94 -5.15
N ASN A 34 -4.46 11.77 -6.48
CA ASN A 34 -3.65 10.73 -7.14
C ASN A 34 -2.17 10.73 -6.71
N ASN A 35 -1.53 11.90 -6.61
CA ASN A 35 -0.14 11.99 -6.14
C ASN A 35 0.05 11.46 -4.72
N VAL A 36 -0.92 11.73 -3.84
CA VAL A 36 -0.91 11.26 -2.45
C VAL A 36 -1.18 9.76 -2.41
N ARG A 37 -2.10 9.25 -3.23
CA ARG A 37 -2.37 7.81 -3.37
C ARG A 37 -1.12 7.04 -3.82
N MET A 38 -0.33 7.61 -4.73
CA MET A 38 0.96 7.03 -5.15
C MET A 38 1.99 6.99 -4.03
N THR A 39 2.16 8.08 -3.27
CA THR A 39 3.04 8.05 -2.11
C THR A 39 2.54 7.05 -1.07
N TRP A 40 1.25 7.08 -0.75
CA TRP A 40 0.61 6.17 0.20
C TRP A 40 0.85 4.70 -0.17
N GLY A 41 0.64 4.32 -1.44
CA GLY A 41 0.83 2.95 -1.90
C GLY A 41 2.31 2.54 -1.98
N LYS A 42 3.18 3.38 -2.56
CA LYS A 42 4.64 3.12 -2.66
C LYS A 42 5.31 3.00 -1.30
N THR A 43 4.81 3.71 -0.29
CA THR A 43 5.29 3.56 1.10
C THR A 43 4.99 2.16 1.64
N VAL A 44 3.77 1.63 1.47
CA VAL A 44 3.45 0.25 1.90
C VAL A 44 4.30 -0.78 1.16
N VAL A 45 4.56 -0.58 -0.14
CA VAL A 45 5.48 -1.44 -0.92
C VAL A 45 6.88 -1.43 -0.31
N SER A 46 7.37 -0.29 0.16
CA SER A 46 8.69 -0.20 0.82
C SER A 46 8.75 -0.92 2.17
N TRP A 47 7.59 -1.17 2.78
CA TRP A 47 7.46 -1.88 4.05
C TRP A 47 7.25 -3.39 3.90
N ALA A 48 7.39 -3.96 2.70
CA ALA A 48 7.12 -5.37 2.43
C ALA A 48 7.75 -6.34 3.46
N SER A 49 9.01 -6.11 3.86
CA SER A 49 9.72 -6.94 4.84
C SER A 49 9.25 -6.74 6.29
N SER A 50 8.60 -5.61 6.56
CA SER A 50 8.06 -5.23 7.88
C SER A 50 6.58 -5.56 8.03
N LEU A 51 5.84 -5.84 6.95
CA LEU A 51 4.47 -6.32 7.06
C LEU A 51 4.41 -7.69 7.74
N GLU A 52 3.41 -7.85 8.60
CA GLU A 52 3.05 -9.15 9.15
C GLU A 52 2.71 -10.11 8.00
N CYS A 53 3.32 -11.29 8.03
CA CYS A 53 3.34 -12.20 6.90
C CYS A 53 2.80 -13.57 7.32
N GLU A 54 1.88 -14.10 6.53
CA GLU A 54 1.50 -15.51 6.60
C GLU A 54 2.64 -16.36 6.01
N SER A 55 2.96 -17.50 6.63
CA SER A 55 4.17 -18.29 6.32
C SER A 55 4.22 -18.88 4.90
N ASN A 56 3.10 -18.84 4.18
CA ASN A 56 2.91 -19.43 2.85
C ASN A 56 2.75 -18.38 1.73
N LEU A 57 2.82 -17.08 2.03
CA LEU A 57 2.66 -16.02 1.04
C LEU A 57 4.00 -15.37 0.68
N GLN A 58 4.15 -14.98 -0.59
CA GLN A 58 5.27 -14.14 -1.00
C GLN A 58 5.05 -12.70 -0.50
N ARG A 59 6.14 -11.94 -0.32
CA ARG A 59 6.06 -10.56 0.17
C ARG A 59 5.24 -9.64 -0.74
N SER A 60 5.30 -9.87 -2.05
CA SER A 60 4.46 -9.16 -3.04
C SER A 60 2.97 -9.41 -2.81
N ASP A 61 2.59 -10.65 -2.48
CA ASP A 61 1.20 -11.02 -2.26
C ASP A 61 0.66 -10.40 -0.98
N VAL A 62 1.47 -10.33 0.07
CA VAL A 62 1.12 -9.65 1.33
C VAL A 62 0.88 -8.15 1.09
N VAL A 63 1.77 -7.49 0.35
CA VAL A 63 1.63 -6.07 0.00
C VAL A 63 0.38 -5.84 -0.84
N LEU A 64 0.16 -6.66 -1.88
CA LEU A 64 -1.02 -6.55 -2.74
C LEU A 64 -2.31 -6.75 -1.94
N LYS A 65 -2.38 -7.78 -1.09
CA LYS A 65 -3.52 -8.07 -0.22
C LYS A 65 -3.80 -6.91 0.73
N ALA A 66 -2.77 -6.33 1.35
CA ALA A 66 -2.91 -5.17 2.23
C ALA A 66 -3.42 -3.94 1.49
N LEU A 67 -2.82 -3.59 0.34
CA LEU A 67 -3.23 -2.42 -0.45
C LEU A 67 -4.66 -2.56 -0.98
N CYS A 68 -5.03 -3.71 -1.53
CA CYS A 68 -6.41 -3.98 -1.97
C CYS A 68 -7.38 -3.90 -0.79
N TYR A 69 -7.06 -4.51 0.35
CA TYR A 69 -7.92 -4.44 1.54
C TYR A 69 -8.19 -2.99 1.97
N LEU A 70 -7.14 -2.17 2.09
CA LEU A 70 -7.29 -0.79 2.53
C LEU A 70 -8.05 0.05 1.49
N ASN A 71 -7.72 -0.13 0.22
CA ASN A 71 -8.35 0.60 -0.87
C ASN A 71 -9.84 0.26 -0.99
N ASP A 72 -10.19 -1.02 -1.04
CA ASP A 72 -11.56 -1.48 -1.22
C ASP A 72 -12.44 -1.18 0.00
N ARG A 73 -11.83 -1.11 1.19
CA ARG A 73 -12.54 -0.78 2.43
C ARG A 73 -12.81 0.71 2.59
N PHE A 74 -11.88 1.57 2.18
CA PHE A 74 -11.92 2.99 2.54
C PHE A 74 -12.06 3.94 1.35
N ALA A 75 -11.67 3.57 0.13
CA ALA A 75 -11.79 4.45 -1.03
C ALA A 75 -13.17 4.34 -1.68
N LEU A 76 -13.82 5.49 -1.92
CA LEU A 76 -15.12 5.54 -2.60
C LEU A 76 -15.06 5.07 -4.06
N ASP A 77 -13.88 5.19 -4.67
CA ASP A 77 -13.57 4.70 -6.02
C ASP A 77 -12.84 3.35 -6.02
N GLY A 78 -12.84 2.64 -4.89
CA GLY A 78 -12.33 1.26 -4.75
C GLY A 78 -13.10 0.24 -5.59
N LEU A 79 -12.70 -1.04 -5.54
CA LEU A 79 -13.36 -2.14 -6.27
C LEU A 79 -13.54 -1.90 -7.78
N SER A 80 -12.71 -1.05 -8.38
CA SER A 80 -12.82 -0.64 -9.77
C SER A 80 -11.52 -0.91 -10.54
N PRO A 81 -11.59 -1.21 -11.86
CA PRO A 81 -10.39 -1.46 -12.66
C PRO A 81 -9.33 -0.35 -12.60
N PRO A 82 -9.69 0.95 -12.66
CA PRO A 82 -8.70 2.03 -12.52
C PRO A 82 -8.00 2.04 -11.15
N SER A 83 -8.75 1.70 -10.09
CA SER A 83 -8.21 1.66 -8.72
C SER A 83 -7.17 0.54 -8.56
N TYR A 84 -7.47 -0.66 -9.05
CA TYR A 84 -6.50 -1.76 -9.06
C TYR A 84 -5.30 -1.49 -9.96
N ALA A 85 -5.48 -0.82 -11.10
CA ALA A 85 -4.36 -0.38 -11.93
C ALA A 85 -3.43 0.57 -11.18
N GLY A 86 -3.97 1.48 -10.36
CA GLY A 86 -3.19 2.35 -9.48
C GLY A 86 -2.38 1.58 -8.42
N ILE A 87 -2.97 0.55 -7.80
CA ILE A 87 -2.27 -0.32 -6.85
C ILE A 87 -1.10 -1.03 -7.55
N MET A 88 -1.36 -1.61 -8.71
CA MET A 88 -0.33 -2.29 -9.49
C MET A 88 0.78 -1.34 -9.95
N TRP A 89 0.45 -0.07 -10.25
CA TRP A 89 1.46 0.94 -10.56
C TRP A 89 2.36 1.26 -9.35
N CYS A 90 1.84 1.25 -8.13
CA CYS A 90 2.67 1.35 -6.93
C CYS A 90 3.68 0.20 -6.83
N MET A 91 3.29 -0.98 -7.29
CA MET A 91 4.14 -2.18 -7.39
C MET A 91 5.04 -2.19 -8.64
N GLY A 92 5.10 -1.08 -9.39
CA GLY A 92 5.98 -0.92 -10.54
C GLY A 92 5.41 -1.42 -11.87
N TRP A 93 4.12 -1.79 -11.92
CA TRP A 93 3.47 -2.08 -13.20
C TRP A 93 3.46 -0.80 -14.05
N THR A 94 3.98 -0.88 -15.27
CA THR A 94 4.14 0.24 -16.21
C THR A 94 5.19 1.31 -15.84
N ASP A 95 5.91 1.15 -14.72
CA ASP A 95 7.04 2.03 -14.40
C ASP A 95 8.21 1.78 -15.35
N LYS A 96 8.97 2.83 -15.69
CA LYS A 96 10.22 2.66 -16.43
C LYS A 96 11.19 1.81 -15.59
N PRO A 97 11.91 0.85 -16.19
CA PRO A 97 12.92 0.08 -15.49
C PRO A 97 13.93 1.02 -14.83
N SER A 98 14.13 0.87 -13.53
CA SER A 98 15.19 1.54 -12.78
C SER A 98 15.97 0.49 -12.01
N MET A 99 17.28 0.73 -11.77
CA MET A 99 18.16 -0.22 -11.07
C MET A 99 17.59 -0.69 -9.72
N MET A 100 16.79 0.14 -9.03
CA MET A 100 16.17 -0.20 -7.75
C MET A 100 14.90 -1.07 -7.83
N ALA A 101 14.30 -1.25 -9.01
CA ALA A 101 13.08 -2.05 -9.17
C ALA A 101 13.38 -3.57 -9.14
N SER A 102 14.58 -3.97 -9.56
CA SER A 102 14.98 -5.39 -9.66
C SER A 102 15.27 -6.06 -8.31
N ALA A 103 15.45 -5.29 -7.23
CA ALA A 103 15.94 -5.81 -5.94
C ALA A 103 14.86 -5.91 -4.84
N ARG A 104 13.61 -5.49 -5.11
CA ARG A 104 12.55 -5.40 -4.08
C ARG A 104 11.60 -6.61 -4.02
N TYR A 105 11.76 -7.57 -4.93
CA TYR A 105 10.83 -8.69 -5.12
C TYR A 105 11.49 -10.08 -5.02
N HIS A 106 12.71 -10.14 -4.48
CA HIS A 106 13.45 -11.38 -4.19
C HIS A 106 13.64 -11.54 -2.69
#